data_AF-A0A5C6X1U6-F1
#
_entry.id   AF-A0A5C6X1U6-F1
#
_cell.length_a   1.000
_cell.length_b   1.000
_cell.length_c   1.000
_cell.angle_alpha   90.00
_cell.angle_beta   90.00
_cell.angle_gamma   90.00
#
_symmetry.space_group_name_H-M   'P 1'
#
loop_
_entity.id
_entity.type
_entity.pdbx_description
1 polymer ?
#
loop_
_entity_poly.entity_id
_entity_poly.type
_entity_poly.pdbx_seq_one_letter_code
_entity_poly.pdbx_strand_id
1 'polypeptide(L)'
;MIKRLLSVSALMVSVMMLSGCGNFGGAVAGAECRDDRDCAPESRCQRGDNYPFGMCTLSCDRHEDCPVNTACVDRSGGICLPMCERSLDCREDYRCDDVRDERGGGRSDVCVGD
;
A
#
# COMPACT_ATOMS: atom_id res chain seq x y z
N MET A 1 -41.41 49.58 11.55
CA MET A 1 -41.83 48.16 11.62
C MET A 1 -40.83 47.35 10.80
N ILE A 2 -40.03 46.54 11.49
CA ILE A 2 -38.74 45.99 11.06
C ILE A 2 -38.97 44.67 10.31
N LYS A 3 -38.32 44.52 9.16
CA LYS A 3 -38.40 43.36 8.25
C LYS A 3 -37.92 42.09 8.96
N ARG A 4 -38.69 41.01 8.81
CA ARG A 4 -38.42 39.68 9.39
C ARG A 4 -37.13 39.10 8.82
N LEU A 5 -36.07 39.18 9.62
CA LEU A 5 -34.91 38.31 9.56
C LEU A 5 -35.34 36.90 10.00
N LEU A 6 -34.83 35.89 9.32
CA LEU A 6 -34.28 34.62 9.83
C LEU A 6 -34.32 33.58 8.70
N SER A 7 -33.25 33.59 7.90
CA SER A 7 -32.95 32.58 6.89
C SER A 7 -32.61 31.27 7.60
N VAL A 8 -33.38 30.24 7.28
CA VAL A 8 -33.32 28.92 7.87
C VAL A 8 -32.13 28.14 7.31
N SER A 9 -31.21 27.84 8.22
CA SER A 9 -30.48 26.57 8.40
C SER A 9 -29.64 26.02 7.25
N ALA A 10 -28.34 26.32 7.35
CA ALA A 10 -27.28 25.33 7.55
C ALA A 10 -27.45 23.97 6.82
N LEU A 11 -27.12 23.97 5.53
CA LEU A 11 -26.89 22.75 4.75
C LEU A 11 -25.65 22.97 3.89
N MET A 12 -24.47 22.81 4.48
CA MET A 12 -23.25 22.46 3.75
C MET A 12 -22.33 21.73 4.71
N VAL A 13 -22.72 20.50 5.01
CA VAL A 13 -21.89 19.51 5.69
C VAL A 13 -20.69 19.23 4.78
N SER A 14 -19.52 19.49 5.35
CA SER A 14 -18.19 19.00 5.02
C SER A 14 -18.10 18.01 3.86
N VAL A 15 -17.56 18.50 2.75
CA VAL A 15 -16.89 17.64 1.77
C VAL A 15 -15.41 17.96 1.86
N MET A 16 -14.74 17.40 2.88
CA MET A 16 -13.30 17.21 2.83
C MET A 16 -13.05 16.12 1.79
N MET A 17 -12.94 16.53 0.52
CA MET A 17 -12.29 15.72 -0.49
C MET A 17 -10.82 15.59 -0.05
N LEU A 18 -10.52 14.53 0.70
CA LEU A 18 -9.18 14.00 0.78
C LEU A 18 -8.82 13.58 -0.63
N SER A 19 -8.17 14.49 -1.36
CA SER A 19 -7.39 14.18 -2.54
C SER A 19 -6.37 13.12 -2.14
N GLY A 20 -6.73 11.86 -2.37
CA GLY A 20 -5.79 10.75 -2.39
C GLY A 20 -4.75 11.06 -3.47
N CYS A 21 -3.61 11.58 -3.04
CA CYS A 21 -2.42 11.64 -3.88
C CYS A 21 -2.00 10.20 -4.19
N GLY A 22 -1.97 9.84 -5.47
CA GLY A 22 -1.43 8.54 -5.89
C GLY A 22 -1.93 8.02 -7.23
N ASN A 23 -2.09 8.88 -8.25
CA ASN A 23 -2.23 8.41 -9.63
C ASN A 23 -0.85 7.93 -10.14
N PHE A 24 -0.41 6.76 -9.68
CA PHE A 24 0.59 5.93 -10.34
C PHE A 24 -0.18 4.81 -11.04
N GLY A 25 -0.15 4.80 -12.38
CA GLY A 25 -0.96 3.87 -13.18
C GLY A 25 -0.72 2.41 -12.80
N GLY A 26 -1.80 1.64 -12.63
CA GLY A 26 -1.79 0.22 -12.32
C GLY A 26 -1.08 -0.09 -11.00
N ALA A 27 -1.85 -0.32 -9.94
CA ALA A 27 -1.36 -0.33 -8.56
C ALA A 27 -0.05 -1.16 -8.41
N VAL A 28 1.06 -0.43 -8.25
CA VAL A 28 2.43 -0.93 -8.09
C VAL A 28 2.57 -1.79 -6.84
N ALA A 29 3.59 -2.66 -6.79
CA ALA A 29 3.88 -3.49 -5.62
C ALA A 29 3.94 -2.63 -4.33
N GLY A 30 3.10 -2.96 -3.35
CA GLY A 30 2.88 -2.19 -2.13
C GLY A 30 1.53 -1.47 -2.02
N ALA A 31 0.78 -1.34 -3.12
CA ALA A 31 -0.54 -0.70 -3.12
C ALA A 31 -1.64 -1.55 -2.44
N GLU A 32 -2.73 -0.92 -1.98
CA GLU A 32 -3.88 -1.63 -1.39
C GLU A 32 -4.68 -2.35 -2.48
N CYS A 33 -5.22 -3.51 -2.15
CA CYS A 33 -6.09 -4.26 -3.05
C CYS A 33 -7.12 -5.07 -2.27
N ARG A 34 -8.32 -5.20 -2.84
CA ARG A 34 -9.34 -6.13 -2.37
C ARG A 34 -9.27 -7.44 -3.13
N ASP A 35 -9.03 -7.36 -4.44
CA ASP A 35 -8.84 -8.51 -5.32
C ASP A 35 -7.79 -8.24 -6.41
N ASP A 36 -7.39 -9.28 -7.14
CA ASP A 36 -6.30 -9.21 -8.12
C ASP A 36 -6.56 -8.20 -9.25
N ARG A 37 -7.83 -7.84 -9.50
CA ARG A 37 -8.20 -6.86 -10.53
C ARG A 37 -7.86 -5.42 -10.15
N ASP A 38 -7.58 -5.17 -8.87
CA ASP A 38 -7.13 -3.86 -8.38
C ASP A 38 -5.64 -3.63 -8.67
N CYS A 39 -4.88 -4.70 -8.94
CA CYS A 39 -3.45 -4.64 -9.15
C CYS A 39 -3.06 -4.49 -10.63
N ALA A 40 -1.81 -4.11 -10.88
CA ALA A 40 -1.24 -4.12 -12.22
C ALA A 40 -1.34 -5.53 -12.86
N PRO A 41 -1.44 -5.63 -14.21
CA PRO A 41 -1.34 -6.92 -14.87
C PRO A 41 -0.04 -7.62 -14.44
N GLU A 42 -0.12 -8.93 -14.20
CA GLU A 42 0.96 -9.79 -13.66
C GLU A 42 1.21 -9.67 -12.15
N SER A 43 0.54 -8.74 -11.46
CA SER A 43 0.52 -8.68 -9.99
C SER A 43 -0.65 -9.48 -9.41
N ARG A 44 -0.52 -9.86 -8.14
CA ARG A 44 -1.57 -10.53 -7.35
C ARG A 44 -1.83 -9.77 -6.06
N CYS A 45 -3.07 -9.86 -5.58
CA CYS A 45 -3.47 -9.26 -4.33
C CYS A 45 -3.17 -10.22 -3.17
N GLN A 46 -2.11 -9.93 -2.43
CA GLN A 46 -1.74 -10.71 -1.26
C GLN A 46 -2.54 -10.25 -0.05
N ARG A 47 -3.17 -11.21 0.64
CA ARG A 47 -3.96 -10.98 1.86
C ARG A 47 -3.48 -11.91 2.97
N GLY A 48 -3.74 -11.53 4.22
CA GLY A 48 -3.38 -12.28 5.43
C GLY A 48 -2.91 -11.33 6.52
N ASP A 49 -2.46 -11.87 7.66
CA ASP A 49 -2.04 -11.06 8.81
C ASP A 49 -0.88 -10.10 8.47
N ASN A 50 0.05 -10.54 7.61
CA ASN A 50 1.16 -9.70 7.15
C ASN A 50 0.76 -8.70 6.05
N TYR A 51 -0.51 -8.69 5.62
CA TYR A 51 -1.02 -7.85 4.54
C TYR A 51 -2.42 -7.29 4.89
N PRO A 52 -2.54 -6.48 5.95
CA PRO A 52 -3.81 -5.90 6.36
C PRO A 52 -4.39 -5.05 5.23
N PHE A 53 -5.69 -5.23 4.98
CA PHE A 53 -6.41 -4.60 3.85
C PHE A 53 -5.93 -5.00 2.46
N GLY A 54 -4.98 -5.93 2.36
CA GLY A 54 -4.42 -6.45 1.12
C GLY A 54 -3.30 -5.59 0.54
N MET A 55 -2.38 -6.26 -0.15
CA MET A 55 -1.25 -5.63 -0.81
C MET A 55 -1.00 -6.23 -2.19
N CYS A 56 -0.96 -5.40 -3.23
CA CYS A 56 -0.51 -5.81 -4.54
C CYS A 56 0.97 -6.20 -4.48
N THR A 57 1.30 -7.38 -4.98
CA THR A 57 2.66 -7.89 -5.06
C THR A 57 2.89 -8.65 -6.35
N LEU A 58 4.16 -8.75 -6.74
CA LEU A 58 4.62 -9.51 -7.91
C LEU A 58 5.33 -10.75 -7.40
N SER A 59 5.24 -11.85 -8.13
CA SER A 59 6.08 -13.02 -7.85
C SER A 59 7.48 -12.77 -8.37
N CYS A 60 8.50 -13.18 -7.62
CA CYS A 60 9.88 -12.98 -8.00
C CYS A 60 10.73 -14.18 -7.58
N ASP A 61 11.74 -14.51 -8.38
CA ASP A 61 12.77 -15.46 -7.98
C ASP A 61 14.05 -14.72 -7.56
N ARG A 62 14.26 -13.52 -8.11
CA ARG A 62 15.41 -12.67 -7.84
C ARG A 62 14.96 -11.24 -7.63
N HIS A 63 15.78 -10.49 -6.91
CA HIS A 63 15.53 -9.08 -6.65
C HIS A 63 15.39 -8.22 -7.91
N GLU A 64 16.12 -8.56 -8.97
CA GLU A 64 16.07 -7.85 -10.25
C GLU A 64 14.75 -8.03 -11.02
N ASP A 65 13.93 -9.00 -10.62
CA ASP A 65 12.58 -9.18 -11.15
C ASP A 65 11.60 -8.17 -10.51
N CYS A 66 11.99 -7.53 -9.40
CA CYS A 66 11.17 -6.59 -8.67
C CYS A 66 11.36 -5.13 -9.16
N PRO A 67 10.29 -4.33 -9.16
CA PRO A 67 10.38 -2.91 -9.51
C PRO A 67 11.25 -2.12 -8.53
N VAL A 68 11.66 -0.91 -8.94
CA VAL A 68 12.46 -0.01 -8.11
C VAL A 68 11.82 0.22 -6.73
N ASN A 69 12.66 0.33 -5.70
CA ASN A 69 12.25 0.46 -4.28
C ASN A 69 11.44 -0.73 -3.73
N THR A 70 11.55 -1.90 -4.34
CA THR A 70 10.98 -3.14 -3.80
C THR A 70 12.02 -4.24 -3.75
N ALA A 71 11.91 -5.12 -2.77
CA ALA A 71 12.81 -6.25 -2.57
C ALA A 71 12.07 -7.57 -2.78
N CYS A 72 12.75 -8.51 -3.44
CA CYS A 72 12.28 -9.89 -3.48
C CYS A 72 12.54 -10.57 -2.15
N VAL A 73 11.47 -10.90 -1.43
CA VAL A 73 11.54 -11.62 -0.16
C VAL A 73 11.04 -13.05 -0.35
N ASP A 74 11.69 -13.99 0.34
CA ASP A 74 11.26 -15.40 0.34
C ASP A 74 10.06 -15.60 1.26
N ARG A 75 8.94 -14.98 0.90
CA ARG A 75 7.64 -15.21 1.52
C ARG A 75 6.68 -15.66 0.45
N SER A 76 5.88 -16.69 0.75
CA SER A 76 4.87 -17.20 -0.19
C SER A 76 5.44 -17.61 -1.55
N GLY A 77 6.69 -18.11 -1.57
CA GLY A 77 7.39 -18.54 -2.78
C GLY A 77 8.00 -17.41 -3.60
N GLY A 78 8.49 -16.35 -2.93
CA GLY A 78 9.14 -15.20 -3.58
C GLY A 78 8.14 -14.11 -3.99
N ILE A 79 8.16 -12.98 -3.27
CA ILE A 79 7.30 -11.83 -3.57
C ILE A 79 8.02 -10.50 -3.46
N CYS A 80 7.63 -9.53 -4.29
CA CYS A 80 8.15 -8.17 -4.23
C CYS A 80 7.40 -7.35 -3.17
N LEU A 81 8.11 -6.92 -2.12
CA LEU A 81 7.58 -6.03 -1.10
C LEU A 81 8.28 -4.67 -1.14
N PRO A 82 7.56 -3.58 -0.84
CA PRO A 82 8.16 -2.26 -0.76
C PRO A 82 9.21 -2.22 0.34
N MET A 83 10.38 -1.69 -0.02
CA MET A 83 11.46 -1.43 0.93
C MET A 83 11.10 -0.26 1.84
N CYS A 84 11.62 -0.28 3.05
CA CYS A 84 11.48 0.81 4.01
C CYS A 84 12.77 1.01 4.78
N GLU A 85 12.99 2.23 5.28
CA GLU A 85 14.02 2.48 6.28
C GLU A 85 13.40 2.64 7.66
N ARG A 86 12.13 3.04 7.72
CA ARG A 86 11.37 3.30 8.95
C ARG A 86 9.91 2.88 8.75
N SER A 87 9.21 2.56 9.84
CA SER A 87 7.78 2.21 9.77
C SER A 87 6.90 3.34 9.22
N LEU A 88 7.36 4.59 9.27
CA LEU A 88 6.66 5.75 8.68
C LEU A 88 6.69 5.78 7.15
N ASP A 89 7.60 5.01 6.53
CA ASP A 89 7.65 4.86 5.07
C ASP A 89 6.57 3.87 4.58
N CYS A 90 6.02 3.08 5.50
CA CYS A 90 4.98 2.11 5.24
C CYS A 90 3.58 2.74 5.35
N ARG A 91 2.61 2.07 4.74
CA ARG A 91 1.19 2.44 4.87
C ARG A 91 0.72 2.26 6.31
N GLU A 92 -0.38 2.91 6.67
CA GLU A 92 -1.11 2.64 7.91
C GLU A 92 -1.37 1.13 8.07
N ASP A 93 -1.22 0.61 9.29
CA ASP A 93 -1.24 -0.82 9.66
C ASP A 93 -0.10 -1.67 9.11
N TYR A 94 0.92 -1.04 8.50
CA TYR A 94 2.17 -1.69 8.14
C TYR A 94 3.32 -1.12 8.96
N ARG A 95 4.26 -1.98 9.33
CA ARG A 95 5.53 -1.61 9.94
C ARG A 95 6.70 -2.04 9.08
N CYS A 96 7.82 -1.34 9.26
CA CYS A 96 9.07 -1.75 8.65
C CYS A 96 9.64 -2.90 9.45
N ASP A 97 9.78 -4.06 8.80
CA ASP A 97 10.33 -5.25 9.42
C ASP A 97 11.43 -5.82 8.54
N ASP A 98 12.42 -6.37 9.21
CA ASP A 98 13.51 -7.06 8.56
C ASP A 98 13.03 -8.46 8.17
N VAL A 99 13.11 -8.77 6.87
CA VAL A 99 12.77 -10.07 6.31
C VAL A 99 13.94 -10.63 5.52
N ARG A 100 14.14 -11.95 5.55
CA ARG A 100 15.14 -12.60 4.70
C ARG A 100 14.83 -12.34 3.24
N ASP A 101 15.81 -11.83 2.52
CA ASP A 101 15.72 -11.59 1.09
C ASP A 101 16.48 -12.66 0.29
N GLU A 102 16.07 -12.83 -0.96
CA GLU A 102 16.75 -13.72 -1.91
C GLU A 102 18.04 -13.10 -2.48
N ARG A 103 18.44 -11.89 -2.02
CA ARG A 103 19.61 -11.16 -2.53
C ARG A 103 20.92 -11.63 -1.89
N GLY A 104 21.06 -12.93 -1.67
CA GLY A 104 22.32 -13.56 -1.27
C GLY A 104 22.51 -13.76 0.22
N GLY A 105 21.45 -14.12 0.95
CA GLY A 105 21.52 -14.43 2.39
C GLY A 105 21.52 -13.19 3.29
N GLY A 106 21.15 -12.03 2.73
CA GLY A 106 20.92 -10.79 3.46
C GLY A 106 19.52 -10.70 4.06
N ARG A 107 19.34 -9.69 4.90
CA ARG A 107 18.03 -9.30 5.39
C ARG A 107 17.68 -7.95 4.76
N SER A 108 16.45 -7.79 4.28
CA SER A 108 15.92 -6.55 3.71
C SER A 108 14.81 -6.01 4.60
N ASP A 109 14.89 -4.70 4.86
CA ASP A 109 13.83 -3.97 5.55
C ASP A 109 12.68 -3.69 4.57
N VAL A 110 11.52 -4.30 4.84
CA VAL A 110 10.33 -4.22 3.98
C VAL A 110 9.07 -3.96 4.80
N CYS A 111 8.04 -3.38 4.18
CA CYS A 111 6.77 -3.16 4.84
C CYS A 111 5.96 -4.45 4.95
N VAL A 112 5.60 -4.82 6.17
CA VAL A 112 4.72 -5.94 6.51
C VAL A 112 3.64 -5.49 7.49
N GLY A 113 2.52 -6.18 7.53
CA GLY A 113 1.46 -5.92 8.51
C GLY A 113 1.97 -5.97 9.95
N ASP A 114 1.52 -5.01 10.76
CA ASP A 114 1.76 -4.95 12.21
C ASP A 114 0.88 -5.94 12.99
#